data_AF-A0A357AGE6-F1
#
_entry.id   AF-A0A357AGE6-F1
#
_cell.length_a   1.000
_cell.length_b   1.000
_cell.length_c   1.000
_cell.angle_alpha   90.00
_cell.angle_beta   90.00
_cell.angle_gamma   90.00
#
_symmetry.space_group_name_H-M   'P 1'
#
loop_
_entity.id
_entity.type
_entity.pdbx_description
1 polymer ?
#
loop_
_entity_poly.entity_id
_entity_poly.type
_entity_poly.pdbx_seq_one_letter_code
_entity_poly.pdbx_strand_id
1 'polypeptide(L)' 'MRTIEAGTVTDIVEKLCIEANLYLNDDIRSALVKASRIEESETGRSILESLVKNAHIAAHEKMAICQDTGMAVIFAEL' A
#
# COMPACT_ATOMS: atom_id res chain seq x y z
N MET A 1 21.67 10.55 26.29
CA MET A 1 20.63 9.50 26.29
C MET A 1 19.28 10.19 26.28
N ARG A 2 18.46 9.94 25.26
CA ARG A 2 17.08 10.47 25.20
C ARG A 2 16.14 9.35 25.63
N THR A 3 15.12 9.67 26.41
CA THR A 3 14.08 8.73 26.81
C THR A 3 12.89 8.91 25.88
N ILE A 4 12.41 7.82 25.30
CA ILE A 4 11.21 7.78 24.45
C ILE A 4 10.22 6.84 25.12
N GLU A 5 8.95 7.23 25.12
CA GLU A 5 7.86 6.43 25.67
C GLU A 5 7.49 5.31 24.67
N ALA A 6 7.33 4.09 25.16
CA ALA A 6 7.17 2.91 24.30
C ALA A 6 5.85 2.95 23.51
N GLY A 7 4.77 3.46 24.10
CA GLY A 7 3.48 3.68 23.43
C GLY A 7 3.59 4.57 22.20
N THR A 8 4.46 5.59 22.22
CA THR A 8 4.75 6.41 21.04
C THR A 8 5.25 5.57 19.86
N VAL A 9 6.10 4.57 20.11
CA VAL A 9 6.57 3.66 19.06
C VAL A 9 5.45 2.71 18.62
N THR A 10 4.66 2.20 19.57
CA THR A 10 3.50 1.34 19.29
C THR A 10 2.50 2.02 18.37
N ASP A 11 2.08 3.24 18.69
CA ASP A 11 1.08 4.01 17.92
C ASP A 11 1.58 4.31 16.50
N ILE A 12 2.87 4.65 16.36
CA ILE A 12 3.48 4.93 15.05
C ILE A 12 3.53 3.66 14.21
N VAL A 13 3.99 2.53 14.77
CA VAL A 13 4.10 1.27 14.04
C VAL A 13 2.71 0.75 13.65
N GLU A 14 1.71 0.82 14.54
CA GLU A 14 0.33 0.46 14.24
C GLU A 14 -0.20 1.26 13.04
N LYS A 15 -0.07 2.59 13.11
CA LYS A 15 -0.50 3.48 12.04
C LYS A 15 0.18 3.13 10.72
N LEU A 16 1.50 2.94 10.71
CA LEU A 16 2.25 2.63 9.50
C LEU A 16 1.84 1.27 8.90
N CYS A 17 1.61 0.25 9.73
CA CYS A 17 1.13 -1.05 9.27
C CYS A 17 -0.25 -0.95 8.61
N ILE A 18 -1.17 -0.17 9.20
CA ILE A 18 -2.50 0.05 8.62
C ILE A 18 -2.38 0.81 7.30
N GLU A 19 -1.68 1.95 7.28
CA GLU A 19 -1.53 2.78 6.09
C GLU A 19 -0.88 2.01 4.92
N ALA A 20 0.15 1.20 5.19
CA ALA A 20 0.82 0.37 4.18
C ALA A 20 -0.10 -0.68 3.54
N ASN A 21 -1.12 -1.16 4.26
CA ASN A 21 -2.07 -2.15 3.74
C ASN A 21 -3.28 -1.52 3.04
N LEU A 22 -3.61 -0.26 3.34
CA LEU A 22 -4.76 0.44 2.76
C LEU A 22 -4.39 1.27 1.52
N TYR A 23 -3.19 1.84 1.50
CA TYR A 23 -2.81 2.83 0.51
C TYR A 23 -1.64 2.35 -0.33
N LEU A 24 -1.88 2.28 -1.65
CA LEU A 24 -0.81 2.05 -2.61
C LEU A 24 -0.04 3.36 -2.83
N ASN A 25 1.30 3.28 -2.82
CA ASN A 25 2.15 4.44 -3.10
C ASN A 25 1.80 5.11 -4.44
N ASP A 26 1.89 6.44 -4.48
CA ASP A 26 1.50 7.24 -5.64
C ASP A 26 2.30 6.92 -6.91
N ASP A 27 3.59 6.59 -6.77
CA ASP A 27 4.48 6.20 -7.86
C ASP A 27 4.04 4.87 -8.48
N ILE A 28 3.74 3.87 -7.65
CA ILE A 28 3.23 2.56 -8.10
C ILE A 28 1.86 2.72 -8.75
N ARG A 29 0.94 3.48 -8.13
CA ARG A 29 -0.39 3.73 -8.71
C ARG A 29 -0.27 4.40 -10.09
N SER A 30 0.59 5.41 -10.20
CA SER A 30 0.83 6.13 -11.46
C SER A 30 1.44 5.23 -12.52
N ALA A 31 2.36 4.34 -12.13
CA ALA A 31 2.95 3.34 -13.03
C ALA A 31 1.90 2.35 -13.55
N LEU A 32 1.01 1.83 -12.69
CA LEU A 32 -0.08 0.93 -13.10
C LEU A 32 -1.05 1.61 -14.07
N VAL A 33 -1.45 2.85 -13.79
CA VAL A 33 -2.33 3.64 -14.68
C VAL A 33 -1.66 3.91 -16.02
N LYS A 34 -0.36 4.22 -16.02
CA LYS A 34 0.38 4.43 -17.27
C LYS A 34 0.48 3.12 -18.05
N ALA A 35 0.79 2.02 -17.38
CA ALA A 35 0.92 0.69 -17.99
C ALA A 35 -0.40 0.26 -18.64
N SER A 36 -1.54 0.42 -17.96
CA SER A 36 -2.84 0.03 -18.55
C SER A 36 -3.15 0.78 -19.85
N ARG A 37 -2.71 2.03 -19.98
CA ARG A 37 -2.93 2.84 -21.18
C ARG A 37 -2.08 2.43 -22.38
N ILE A 38 -0.88 1.89 -22.15
CA ILE A 38 0.07 1.54 -23.21
C ILE A 38 0.16 0.04 -23.49
N GLU A 39 -0.43 -0.80 -22.64
CA GLU A 39 -0.42 -2.25 -22.79
C GLU A 39 -1.14 -2.66 -24.08
N GLU A 40 -0.51 -3.52 -24.88
CA GLU A 40 -1.04 -3.98 -26.17
C GLU A 40 -2.04 -5.11 -25.98
N SER A 41 -1.80 -6.00 -25.01
CA SER A 41 -2.67 -7.11 -24.69
C SER A 41 -3.96 -6.64 -24.02
N GLU A 42 -5.11 -6.98 -24.60
CA GLU A 42 -6.41 -6.68 -24.01
C GLU A 42 -6.56 -7.30 -22.60
N THR A 43 -6.13 -8.55 -22.45
CA THR A 43 -6.12 -9.23 -21.15
C THR A 43 -5.18 -8.52 -20.17
N GLY A 44 -3.99 -8.13 -20.61
CA GLY A 44 -3.02 -7.41 -19.78
C GLY A 44 -3.58 -6.08 -19.28
N ARG A 45 -4.19 -5.30 -20.17
CA ARG A 45 -4.86 -4.04 -19.86
C ARG A 45 -5.95 -4.22 -18.80
N SER A 46 -6.83 -5.20 -18.98
CA SER A 46 -7.92 -5.51 -18.04
C SER A 46 -7.41 -5.87 -16.64
N ILE A 47 -6.32 -6.62 -16.55
CA ILE A 47 -5.66 -6.95 -15.28
C ILE A 47 -5.12 -5.69 -14.60
N LEU A 48 -4.40 -4.84 -15.34
CA LEU A 48 -3.84 -3.60 -14.80
C LEU A 48 -4.94 -2.64 -14.32
N GLU A 49 -6.04 -2.50 -15.07
CA GLU A 49 -7.21 -1.70 -14.66
C GLU A 49 -7.86 -2.27 -13.39
N SER A 50 -7.93 -3.60 -13.26
CA SER A 50 -8.43 -4.27 -12.06
C SER A 50 -7.55 -3.98 -10.84
N LEU A 51 -6.22 -3.97 -11.00
CA LEU A 51 -5.30 -3.61 -9.91
C LEU A 51 -5.48 -2.15 -9.47
N VAL A 52 -5.64 -1.22 -10.41
CA VAL A 52 -5.91 0.19 -10.10
C VAL A 52 -7.25 0.35 -9.37
N LYS A 53 -8.30 -0.35 -9.82
CA LYS A 53 -9.62 -0.35 -9.16
C LYS A 53 -9.53 -0.93 -7.76
N ASN A 54 -8.80 -2.03 -7.57
CA ASN A 54 -8.60 -2.66 -6.27
C ASN A 54 -7.93 -1.69 -5.28
N ALA A 55 -6.87 -1.00 -5.71
CA ALA A 55 -6.20 0.02 -4.89
C ALA A 55 -7.16 1.16 -4.48
N HIS A 56 -8.06 1.58 -5.38
CA HIS A 56 -9.07 2.59 -5.05
C HIS A 56 -10.09 2.10 -4.02
N ILE A 57 -10.60 0.87 -4.18
CA ILE A 57 -11.55 0.26 -3.24
C ILE A 57 -10.91 0.09 -1.87
N ALA A 58 -9.67 -0.41 -1.80
CA ALA A 58 -8.93 -0.59 -0.55
C ALA A 58 -8.85 0.72 0.26
N ALA A 59 -8.47 1.81 -0.42
CA ALA A 59 -8.38 3.14 0.20
C ALA A 59 -9.76 3.70 0.61
N HIS A 60 -10.79 3.54 -0.22
CA HIS A 60 -12.12 4.09 0.03
C HIS A 60 -12.86 3.35 1.15
N GLU A 61 -12.88 2.01 1.09
CA GLU A 61 -13.57 1.14 2.04
C GLU A 61 -12.74 0.87 3.31
N LYS A 62 -11.51 1.40 3.38
CA LYS A 62 -10.55 1.15 4.47
C LYS A 62 -10.34 -0.33 4.72
N MET A 63 -10.15 -1.09 3.64
CA MET A 63 -9.87 -2.52 3.68
C MET A 63 -8.49 -2.84 3.10
N ALA A 64 -7.87 -3.91 3.58
CA ALA A 64 -6.57 -4.33 3.07
C ALA A 64 -6.61 -4.55 1.56
N ILE A 65 -5.62 -4.03 0.83
CA ILE A 65 -5.50 -4.14 -0.62
C ILE A 65 -5.27 -5.58 -1.09
N CYS A 66 -4.73 -6.43 -0.21
CA CYS A 66 -4.50 -7.85 -0.45
C CYS A 66 -4.99 -8.68 0.74
N GLN A 67 -5.39 -9.93 0.47
CA GLN A 67 -5.73 -10.89 1.52
C GLN A 67 -4.52 -11.23 2.40
N ASP A 68 -3.34 -11.36 1.79
CA ASP A 68 -2.09 -11.55 2.50
C ASP A 68 -1.48 -10.19 2.82
N THR A 69 -1.50 -9.81 4.10
CA THR A 69 -0.95 -8.55 4.61
C THR A 69 0.56 -8.60 4.83
N GLY A 70 1.19 -9.75 4.55
CA GLY A 70 2.63 -9.95 4.65
C GLY A 70 3.17 -9.93 6.08
N MET A 71 4.49 -9.71 6.18
CA MET A 71 5.26 -9.64 7.43
C MET A 71 5.74 -8.20 7.66
N ALA A 72 5.58 -7.68 8.87
CA ALA A 72 6.10 -6.37 9.23
C ALA A 72 7.63 -6.41 9.35
N VAL A 73 8.33 -5.60 8.55
CA VAL A 73 9.78 -5.42 8.60
C VAL A 73 10.08 -3.96 8.95
N ILE A 74 10.72 -3.73 10.10
CA ILE A 74 10.98 -2.40 10.64
C ILE A 74 12.48 -2.11 10.57
N PHE A 75 12.85 -1.04 9.87
CA PHE A 75 14.19 -0.46 9.92
C PHE A 75 14.14 0.74 10.87
N ALA A 76 14.86 0.67 11.98
CA ALA A 76 14.93 1.73 12.97
C ALA A 76 16.39 2.16 13.19
N GLU A 77 16.61 3.47 13.20
CA GLU A 77 17.86 4.11 13.61
C GLU A 77 17.64 4.76 14.98
N LEU A 78 18.53 4.49 15.94
CA LEU A 78 18.37 4.85 17.36
C LEU A 78 19.48 5.80 17.83
#